data_AF-A0A1V2M505-F1
#
_entry.id   AF-A0A1V2M505-F1
#
_cell.length_a   1.000
_cell.length_b   1.000
_cell.length_c   1.000
_cell.angle_alpha   90.00
_cell.angle_beta   90.00
_cell.angle_gamma   90.00
#
_symmetry.space_group_name_H-M   'P 1'
#
loop_
_entity.id
_entity.type
_entity.pdbx_description
1 polymer ?
#
loop_
_entity_poly.entity_id
_entity_poly.type
_entity_poly.pdbx_seq_one_letter_code
_entity_poly.pdbx_strand_id
1 'polypeptide(L)'
;MEIPINAIGFSEITEQKHLNKLVEATLKSPTYQSMAMDKNKMQIAEYRKKVAPHTYILVRVRVSIEEDLEEDFKETTRFNVEECEAYVESTIKSDFDEIEVECIDGTLYYVICEEKNTSMQVIFWMQNLVEYLNGKQKGRKIVGASVLGIALEGTIILPILKDEEELAFEHEEREKLREIVERIKDGDKEAEEILEEEEKELDEQLMQRLKEEDFLSIMSGYFIPLSFDESMYAVLGDIIEIKERKNEQTNELMYVFKLDINSMLVEVIINKKTLIGMPFVGMRFVGSCWLQGQVIME
;
A
#
# COMPACT_ATOMS: atom_id res chain seq x y z
N MET A 1 -17.91 -4.80 3.02
CA MET A 1 -16.71 -4.06 2.59
C MET A 1 -16.08 -3.57 3.86
N GLU A 2 -15.07 -4.27 4.35
CA GLU A 2 -14.38 -3.86 5.58
C GLU A 2 -13.69 -2.53 5.32
N ILE A 3 -13.93 -1.57 6.21
CA ILE A 3 -13.42 -0.22 6.03
C ILE A 3 -11.93 -0.25 6.42
N PRO A 4 -10.98 0.17 5.55
CA PRO A 4 -9.56 0.19 5.86
C PRO A 4 -9.20 0.90 7.18
N ILE A 5 -10.09 1.78 7.64
CA ILE A 5 -10.00 2.46 8.94
C ILE A 5 -9.98 1.52 10.16
N ASN A 6 -10.55 0.31 10.02
CA ASN A 6 -10.53 -0.70 11.08
C ASN A 6 -9.11 -1.14 11.41
N ALA A 7 -8.25 -1.23 10.39
CA ALA A 7 -6.85 -1.62 10.54
C ALA A 7 -6.05 -0.61 11.38
N ILE A 8 -6.46 0.67 11.40
CA ILE A 8 -5.83 1.71 12.22
C ILE A 8 -6.49 1.90 13.60
N GLY A 9 -7.22 0.90 14.08
CA GLY A 9 -7.76 0.88 15.43
C GLY A 9 -9.16 1.47 15.59
N PHE A 10 -9.97 1.50 14.53
CA PHE A 10 -11.38 1.91 14.60
C PHE A 10 -12.36 0.75 14.44
N SER A 11 -12.08 -0.40 15.08
CA SER A 11 -12.90 -1.61 14.92
C SER A 11 -14.39 -1.45 15.30
N GLU A 12 -14.73 -0.43 16.10
CA GLU A 12 -16.11 -0.11 16.50
C GLU A 12 -16.88 0.74 15.46
N ILE A 13 -16.22 1.19 14.38
CA ILE A 13 -16.86 1.93 13.29
C ILE A 13 -17.42 0.94 12.27
N THR A 14 -18.67 0.53 12.49
CA THR A 14 -19.39 -0.38 11.59
C THR A 14 -20.51 0.29 10.82
N GLU A 15 -20.99 1.45 11.28
CA GLU A 15 -22.11 2.18 10.70
C GLU A 15 -21.67 3.52 10.10
N GLN A 16 -22.32 3.92 8.99
CA GLN A 16 -22.08 5.22 8.32
C GLN A 16 -22.20 6.41 9.28
N LYS A 17 -23.07 6.31 10.30
CA LYS A 17 -23.25 7.36 11.31
C LYS A 17 -21.99 7.58 12.15
N HIS A 18 -21.24 6.51 12.45
CA HIS A 18 -19.97 6.61 13.18
C HIS A 18 -18.88 7.22 12.30
N LEU A 19 -18.86 6.86 11.01
CA LEU A 19 -17.96 7.46 10.03
C LEU A 19 -18.22 8.97 9.89
N ASN A 20 -19.48 9.39 9.77
CA ASN A 20 -19.83 10.81 9.67
C ASN A 20 -19.38 11.61 10.90
N LYS A 21 -19.49 11.04 12.11
CA LYS A 21 -18.97 11.68 13.34
C LYS A 21 -17.44 11.82 13.29
N LEU A 22 -16.74 10.82 12.77
CA LEU A 22 -15.29 10.86 12.62
C LEU A 22 -14.85 11.92 11.62
N VAL A 23 -15.56 12.01 10.49
CA VAL A 23 -15.39 13.07 9.49
C VAL A 23 -15.56 14.44 10.13
N GLU A 24 -16.67 14.68 10.83
CA GLU A 24 -16.90 15.95 11.51
C GLU A 24 -15.80 16.29 12.53
N ALA A 25 -15.35 15.32 13.32
CA ALA A 25 -14.29 15.52 14.32
C ALA A 25 -12.95 15.87 13.66
N THR A 26 -12.66 15.24 12.52
CA THR A 26 -11.46 15.47 11.71
C THR A 26 -11.49 16.86 11.07
N LEU A 27 -12.61 17.26 10.49
CA LEU A 27 -12.79 18.59 9.89
C LEU A 27 -12.74 19.72 10.94
N LYS A 28 -13.26 19.50 12.15
CA LYS A 28 -13.26 20.50 13.24
C LYS A 28 -11.88 20.75 13.84
N SER A 29 -11.00 19.74 13.86
CA SER A 29 -9.71 19.82 14.55
C SER A 29 -8.57 19.08 13.83
N PRO A 30 -8.29 19.41 12.56
CA PRO A 30 -7.26 18.72 11.78
C PRO A 30 -5.88 18.91 12.41
N THR A 31 -5.01 17.90 12.27
CA THR A 31 -3.58 18.04 12.59
C THR A 31 -2.84 18.69 11.43
N TYR A 32 -3.20 18.31 10.20
CA TYR A 32 -2.71 18.92 8.97
C TYR A 32 -3.89 19.25 8.06
N GLN A 33 -3.77 20.36 7.34
CA GLN A 33 -4.71 20.74 6.29
C GLN A 33 -3.93 21.19 5.06
N SER A 34 -4.39 20.78 3.88
CA SER A 34 -3.81 21.21 2.61
C SER A 34 -4.90 21.37 1.57
N MET A 35 -4.66 22.21 0.57
CA MET A 35 -5.59 22.44 -0.53
C MET A 35 -4.85 22.56 -1.86
N ALA A 36 -5.46 22.03 -2.91
CA ALA A 36 -5.01 22.16 -4.29
C ALA A 36 -6.19 22.48 -5.20
N MET A 37 -5.88 22.99 -6.38
CA MET A 37 -6.84 23.16 -7.46
C MET A 37 -6.54 22.13 -8.54
N ASP A 38 -7.53 21.32 -8.90
CA ASP A 38 -7.40 20.39 -10.01
C ASP A 38 -7.52 21.12 -11.37
N LYS A 39 -7.12 20.45 -12.46
CA LYS A 39 -7.13 20.95 -13.85
C LYS A 39 -8.50 21.54 -14.24
N ASN A 40 -9.58 21.00 -13.70
CA ASN A 40 -10.96 21.47 -13.95
C ASN A 40 -11.39 22.67 -13.09
N LYS A 41 -10.44 23.39 -12.45
CA LYS A 41 -10.67 24.46 -11.47
C LYS A 41 -11.43 24.01 -10.21
N MET A 42 -11.53 22.70 -9.99
CA MET A 42 -12.15 22.15 -8.80
C MET A 42 -11.19 22.27 -7.61
N GLN A 43 -11.66 22.77 -6.48
CA GLN A 43 -10.84 22.86 -5.28
C GLN A 43 -10.98 21.57 -4.47
N ILE A 44 -9.83 20.95 -4.17
CA ILE A 44 -9.73 19.73 -3.36
C ILE A 44 -8.98 20.10 -2.09
N ALA A 45 -9.59 19.80 -0.94
CA ALA A 45 -8.99 19.99 0.38
C ALA A 45 -8.80 18.64 1.08
N GLU A 46 -7.65 18.46 1.71
CA GLU A 46 -7.32 17.28 2.53
C GLU A 46 -7.12 17.69 3.98
N TYR A 47 -7.81 16.99 4.87
CA TYR A 47 -7.71 17.15 6.31
C TYR A 47 -7.18 15.86 6.92
N ARG A 48 -6.02 15.93 7.59
CA ARG A 48 -5.41 14.77 8.24
C ARG A 48 -5.46 14.93 9.75
N LYS A 49 -6.02 13.96 10.47
CA LYS A 49 -6.03 13.92 11.94
C LYS A 49 -5.11 12.81 12.43
N LYS A 50 -4.09 13.16 13.21
CA LYS A 50 -3.19 12.17 13.80
C LYS A 50 -3.91 11.35 14.87
N VAL A 51 -3.75 10.02 14.79
CA VAL A 51 -4.27 9.07 15.77
C VAL A 51 -3.19 8.22 16.42
N ALA A 52 -2.04 8.05 15.76
CA ALA A 52 -0.83 7.42 16.30
C ALA A 52 0.41 7.97 15.55
N PRO A 53 1.65 7.62 15.95
CA PRO A 53 2.84 7.98 15.16
C PRO A 53 2.73 7.47 13.73
N HIS A 54 2.94 8.35 12.73
CA HIS A 54 2.84 8.03 11.30
C HIS A 54 1.48 7.44 10.85
N THR A 55 0.42 7.65 11.62
CA THR A 55 -0.92 7.12 11.35
C THR A 55 -1.97 8.21 11.57
N TYR A 56 -2.80 8.42 10.56
CA TYR A 56 -3.75 9.50 10.47
C TYR A 56 -5.07 9.01 9.88
N ILE A 57 -6.14 9.76 10.15
CA ILE A 57 -7.38 9.71 9.37
C ILE A 57 -7.26 10.79 8.31
N LEU A 58 -7.53 10.46 7.05
CA LEU A 58 -7.62 11.41 5.95
C LEU A 58 -9.08 11.62 5.58
N VAL A 59 -9.51 12.88 5.55
CA VAL A 59 -10.78 13.30 4.97
C VAL A 59 -10.50 14.17 3.76
N ARG A 60 -11.01 13.78 2.60
CA ARG A 60 -10.91 14.53 1.36
C ARG A 60 -12.24 15.18 1.03
N VAL A 61 -12.20 16.47 0.73
CA VAL A 61 -13.37 17.30 0.49
C VAL A 61 -13.22 18.00 -0.85
N ARG A 62 -14.26 17.89 -1.68
CA ARG A 62 -14.47 18.68 -2.88
C ARG A 62 -15.21 19.95 -2.50
N VAL A 63 -14.67 21.09 -2.89
CA VAL A 63 -15.32 22.39 -2.73
C VAL A 63 -15.95 22.78 -4.05
N SER A 64 -17.28 22.84 -4.10
CA SER A 64 -18.04 23.41 -5.21
C SER A 64 -18.62 24.76 -4.80
N ILE A 65 -18.56 25.71 -5.74
CA ILE A 65 -19.30 26.97 -5.64
C ILE A 65 -20.54 26.76 -6.50
N GLU A 66 -21.70 26.64 -5.87
CA GLU A 66 -22.98 26.64 -6.58
C GLU A 66 -23.60 28.03 -6.48
N GLU A 67 -24.04 28.56 -7.61
CA GLU A 67 -24.88 29.76 -7.66
C GLU A 67 -26.33 29.31 -7.40
N ASP A 68 -26.84 29.54 -6.19
CA ASP A 68 -28.25 29.28 -5.88
C ASP A 68 -29.12 30.28 -6.68
N LEU A 69 -29.84 29.78 -7.70
CA LEU A 69 -30.65 30.59 -8.63
C LEU A 69 -31.96 31.13 -8.04
N GLU A 70 -32.32 30.78 -6.80
CA GLU A 70 -33.66 31.04 -6.25
C GLU A 70 -33.72 32.08 -5.11
N GLU A 71 -32.63 32.39 -4.40
CA GLU A 71 -32.66 33.43 -3.35
C GLU A 71 -31.35 34.23 -3.28
N ASP A 72 -31.43 35.52 -3.64
CA ASP A 72 -30.46 36.58 -3.33
C ASP A 72 -28.97 36.24 -3.47
N PHE A 73 -28.48 35.86 -4.66
CA PHE A 73 -27.05 35.84 -5.06
C PHE A 73 -26.05 35.60 -3.91
N LYS A 74 -26.28 34.55 -3.10
CA LYS A 74 -25.33 34.11 -2.09
C LYS A 74 -24.54 32.99 -2.72
N GLU A 75 -23.24 33.22 -2.90
CA GLU A 75 -22.30 32.16 -3.24
C GLU A 75 -22.27 31.16 -2.07
N THR A 76 -23.05 30.09 -2.16
CA THR A 76 -23.05 29.03 -1.15
C THR A 76 -21.90 28.08 -1.48
N THR A 77 -20.80 28.20 -0.75
CA THR A 77 -19.70 27.23 -0.83
C THR A 77 -20.15 25.91 -0.19
N ARG A 78 -20.28 24.84 -0.99
CA ARG A 78 -20.59 23.50 -0.49
C ARG A 78 -19.33 22.66 -0.36
N PHE A 79 -19.21 22.02 0.79
CA PHE A 79 -18.13 21.08 1.11
C PHE A 79 -18.70 19.66 0.99
N ASN A 80 -18.39 19.00 -0.12
CA ASN A 80 -18.80 17.62 -0.35
C ASN A 80 -17.66 16.70 0.11
N VAL A 81 -17.93 15.90 1.14
CA VAL A 81 -16.97 14.89 1.62
C VAL A 81 -16.96 13.75 0.61
N GLU A 82 -15.82 13.54 -0.02
CA GLU A 82 -15.64 12.50 -1.04
C GLU A 82 -15.12 11.22 -0.40
N GLU A 83 -14.15 11.33 0.51
CA GLU A 83 -13.41 10.19 1.05
C GLU A 83 -13.10 10.37 2.54
N CYS A 84 -13.12 9.27 3.29
CA CYS A 84 -12.69 9.21 4.69
C CYS A 84 -11.95 7.88 4.95
N GLU A 85 -10.63 7.91 4.83
CA GLU A 85 -9.80 6.70 4.82
C GLU A 85 -8.64 6.76 5.82
N ALA A 86 -8.02 5.60 6.06
CA ALA A 86 -6.80 5.50 6.84
C ALA A 86 -5.58 5.99 6.03
N TYR A 87 -4.81 6.91 6.58
CA TYR A 87 -3.57 7.42 5.98
C TYR A 87 -2.39 7.01 6.85
N VAL A 88 -1.49 6.20 6.30
CA VAL A 88 -0.35 5.67 7.05
C VAL A 88 0.93 5.89 6.26
N GLU A 89 1.88 6.57 6.89
CA GLU A 89 3.18 6.84 6.30
C GLU A 89 4.10 5.64 6.52
N SER A 90 4.72 5.18 5.44
CA SER A 90 5.79 4.19 5.50
C SER A 90 7.05 4.81 6.10
N THR A 91 7.77 4.04 6.90
CA THR A 91 9.10 4.39 7.39
C THR A 91 10.22 3.79 6.54
N ILE A 92 9.86 2.96 5.56
CA ILE A 92 10.78 2.39 4.57
C ILE A 92 10.83 3.29 3.36
N LYS A 93 12.05 3.58 2.90
CA LYS A 93 12.28 4.12 1.56
C LYS A 93 12.49 2.94 0.63
N SER A 94 11.44 2.55 -0.07
CA SER A 94 11.55 1.59 -1.17
C SER A 94 11.96 2.35 -2.43
N ASP A 95 12.89 1.81 -3.19
CA ASP A 95 13.32 2.41 -4.44
C ASP A 95 12.43 1.88 -5.57
N PHE A 96 11.67 2.79 -6.17
CA PHE A 96 10.80 2.51 -7.31
C PHE A 96 11.30 3.26 -8.55
N ASP A 97 11.26 2.59 -9.69
CA ASP A 97 11.45 3.17 -11.02
C ASP A 97 10.11 3.26 -11.77
N GLU A 98 10.14 3.92 -12.93
CA GLU A 98 9.01 4.02 -13.86
C GLU A 98 7.68 4.44 -13.19
N ILE A 99 7.75 5.48 -12.35
CA ILE A 99 6.59 5.95 -11.58
C ILE A 99 5.63 6.74 -12.49
N GLU A 100 4.49 6.12 -12.77
CA GLU A 100 3.38 6.69 -13.52
C GLU A 100 2.19 6.96 -12.60
N VAL A 101 1.44 8.03 -12.90
CA VAL A 101 0.30 8.47 -12.10
C VAL A 101 -0.94 8.53 -12.99
N GLU A 102 -1.93 7.73 -12.64
CA GLU A 102 -3.19 7.63 -13.35
C GLU A 102 -4.35 8.19 -12.52
N CYS A 103 -5.23 8.93 -13.19
CA CYS A 103 -6.47 9.45 -12.61
C CYS A 103 -7.62 8.56 -13.08
N ILE A 104 -8.28 7.87 -12.14
CA ILE A 104 -9.40 6.99 -12.46
C ILE A 104 -10.71 7.78 -12.42
N ASP A 105 -10.99 8.45 -11.30
CA ASP A 105 -12.21 9.24 -11.13
C ASP A 105 -12.06 10.35 -10.09
N GLY A 106 -12.15 11.60 -10.51
CA GLY A 106 -12.18 12.77 -9.62
C GLY A 106 -10.98 12.88 -8.69
N THR A 107 -11.12 12.37 -7.46
CA THR A 107 -10.07 12.35 -6.43
C THR A 107 -9.33 11.01 -6.34
N LEU A 108 -9.75 9.99 -7.08
CA LEU A 108 -9.14 8.68 -7.08
C LEU A 108 -7.97 8.61 -8.07
N TYR A 109 -6.76 8.59 -7.53
CA TYR A 109 -5.53 8.44 -8.30
C TYR A 109 -4.79 7.18 -7.85
N TYR A 110 -4.32 6.41 -8.82
CA TYR A 110 -3.40 5.30 -8.61
C TYR A 110 -2.01 5.67 -9.12
N VAL A 111 -1.02 5.04 -8.50
CA VAL A 111 0.38 5.13 -8.92
C VAL A 111 0.79 3.74 -9.35
N ILE A 112 1.33 3.65 -10.56
CA ILE A 112 1.92 2.45 -11.13
C ILE A 112 3.42 2.65 -11.09
N CYS A 113 4.16 1.70 -10.55
CA CYS A 113 5.61 1.79 -10.46
C CYS A 113 6.23 0.40 -10.49
N GLU A 114 7.52 0.34 -10.81
CA GLU A 114 8.29 -0.89 -10.79
C GLU A 114 9.23 -0.89 -9.58
N GLU A 115 9.18 -1.93 -8.75
CA GLU A 115 10.12 -2.07 -7.64
C GLU A 115 11.49 -2.55 -8.16
N LYS A 116 12.57 -1.86 -7.77
CA LYS A 116 13.89 -2.07 -8.40
C LYS A 116 14.49 -3.46 -8.22
N ASN A 117 14.35 -4.07 -7.05
CA ASN A 117 15.06 -5.31 -6.74
C ASN A 117 14.37 -6.52 -7.40
N THR A 118 13.05 -6.47 -7.52
CA THR A 118 12.22 -7.57 -8.00
C THR A 118 11.69 -7.35 -9.42
N SER A 119 11.82 -6.13 -9.95
CA SER A 119 11.18 -5.69 -11.20
C SER A 119 9.66 -5.96 -11.21
N MET A 120 9.03 -6.03 -10.03
CA MET A 120 7.60 -6.23 -9.91
C MET A 120 6.85 -4.92 -10.12
N GLN A 121 5.82 -4.95 -10.96
CA GLN A 121 4.89 -3.84 -11.09
C GLN A 121 3.97 -3.77 -9.85
N VAL A 122 3.94 -2.61 -9.21
CA VAL A 122 3.12 -2.33 -8.02
C VAL A 122 2.19 -1.18 -8.33
N ILE A 123 0.90 -1.39 -8.07
CA ILE A 123 -0.15 -0.39 -8.20
C ILE A 123 -0.68 -0.06 -6.81
N PHE A 124 -0.73 1.22 -6.44
CA PHE A 124 -1.19 1.62 -5.11
C PHE A 124 -1.99 2.92 -5.13
N TRP A 125 -2.86 3.07 -4.14
CA TRP A 125 -3.68 4.28 -3.97
C TRP A 125 -2.85 5.47 -3.49
N MET A 126 -2.99 6.62 -4.17
CA MET A 126 -2.23 7.81 -3.85
C MET A 126 -2.84 8.59 -2.68
N GLN A 127 -2.12 8.59 -1.56
CA GLN A 127 -2.54 9.27 -0.35
C GLN A 127 -2.33 10.79 -0.41
N ASN A 128 -1.24 11.26 -1.01
CA ASN A 128 -0.81 12.67 -0.99
C ASN A 128 -1.23 13.46 -2.24
N LEU A 129 -2.48 13.28 -2.70
CA LEU A 129 -3.00 13.89 -3.93
C LEU A 129 -2.82 15.41 -3.95
N VAL A 130 -3.18 16.11 -2.87
CA VAL A 130 -3.07 17.58 -2.84
C VAL A 130 -1.62 18.04 -2.96
N GLU A 131 -0.68 17.34 -2.36
CA GLU A 131 0.75 17.63 -2.50
C GLU A 131 1.21 17.37 -3.93
N TYR A 132 0.80 16.24 -4.52
CA TYR A 132 1.03 15.87 -5.92
C TYR A 132 0.58 16.98 -6.89
N LEU A 133 -0.69 17.39 -6.80
CA LEU A 133 -1.26 18.43 -7.67
C LEU A 133 -0.51 19.76 -7.54
N ASN A 134 -0.22 20.18 -6.30
CA ASN A 134 0.53 21.41 -6.04
C ASN A 134 1.97 21.36 -6.58
N GLY A 135 2.65 20.22 -6.46
CA GLY A 135 3.99 20.04 -7.03
C GLY A 135 3.98 20.06 -8.56
N LYS A 136 3.01 19.39 -9.18
CA LYS A 136 2.82 19.40 -10.63
C LYS A 136 2.56 20.80 -11.18
N GLN A 137 1.73 21.60 -10.51
CA GLN A 137 1.53 23.01 -10.89
C GLN A 137 2.80 23.85 -10.80
N LYS A 138 3.69 23.53 -9.85
CA LYS A 138 5.00 24.18 -9.70
C LYS A 138 6.07 23.62 -10.65
N GLY A 139 5.72 22.64 -11.50
CA GLY A 139 6.67 22.00 -12.42
C GLY A 139 7.66 21.06 -11.76
N ARG A 140 7.37 20.58 -10.54
CA ARG A 140 8.21 19.58 -9.85
C ARG A 140 8.13 18.23 -10.53
N LYS A 141 9.22 17.46 -10.43
CA LYS A 141 9.29 16.11 -10.99
C LYS A 141 9.14 15.08 -9.89
N ILE A 142 8.60 13.92 -10.24
CA ILE A 142 8.57 12.76 -9.36
C ILE A 142 9.99 12.23 -9.26
N VAL A 143 10.46 12.00 -8.03
CA VAL A 143 11.80 11.48 -7.73
C VAL A 143 11.77 10.16 -6.96
N GLY A 144 10.59 9.73 -6.53
CA GLY A 144 10.41 8.46 -5.82
C GLY A 144 8.99 8.24 -5.34
N ALA A 145 8.75 7.09 -4.72
CA ALA A 145 7.49 6.72 -4.10
C ALA A 145 7.74 5.99 -2.77
N SER A 146 6.74 5.98 -1.91
CA SER A 146 6.75 5.28 -0.63
C SER A 146 5.44 4.53 -0.47
N VAL A 147 5.50 3.20 -0.32
CA VAL A 147 4.32 2.31 -0.29
C VAL A 147 4.20 1.64 1.07
N LEU A 148 2.96 1.40 1.49
CA LEU A 148 2.60 0.64 2.68
C LEU A 148 1.28 -0.10 2.46
N GLY A 149 1.19 -1.32 2.99
CA GLY A 149 -0.02 -2.13 2.97
C GLY A 149 -0.87 -1.93 4.23
N ILE A 150 -2.17 -1.69 4.07
CA ILE A 150 -3.15 -1.83 5.15
C ILE A 150 -3.76 -3.22 5.06
N ALA A 151 -3.45 -4.09 6.02
CA ALA A 151 -4.06 -5.41 6.07
C ALA A 151 -5.47 -5.34 6.65
N LEU A 152 -6.44 -5.83 5.89
CA LEU A 152 -7.83 -6.01 6.35
C LEU A 152 -7.92 -7.23 7.27
N GLU A 153 -7.29 -8.32 6.83
CA GLU A 153 -7.16 -9.58 7.54
C GLU A 153 -5.71 -10.06 7.49
N GLY A 154 -5.33 -10.88 8.46
CA GLY A 154 -3.99 -11.45 8.49
C GLY A 154 -3.88 -12.63 9.44
N THR A 155 -3.05 -13.59 9.07
CA THR A 155 -2.74 -14.80 9.84
C THR A 155 -1.24 -14.95 9.94
N ILE A 156 -0.74 -15.21 11.15
CA ILE A 156 0.64 -15.58 11.38
C ILE A 156 0.81 -17.07 11.16
N ILE A 157 1.76 -17.44 10.30
CA ILE A 157 2.11 -18.83 10.02
C ILE A 157 3.56 -19.11 10.41
N LEU A 158 3.87 -20.40 10.59
CA LEU A 158 5.20 -20.84 10.99
C LEU A 158 6.26 -20.54 9.92
N PRO A 159 7.51 -20.28 10.32
CA PRO A 159 8.63 -20.22 9.39
C PRO A 159 8.78 -21.53 8.61
N ILE A 160 9.39 -21.44 7.43
CA ILE A 160 9.95 -22.61 6.76
C ILE A 160 11.32 -22.88 7.40
N LEU A 161 11.52 -24.08 7.90
CA LEU A 161 12.85 -24.51 8.36
C LEU A 161 13.70 -24.76 7.12
N LYS A 162 14.72 -23.92 6.93
CA LYS A 162 15.72 -24.08 5.88
C LYS A 162 17.08 -24.29 6.53
N ASP A 163 17.91 -25.14 5.95
CA ASP A 163 19.31 -25.27 6.38
C ASP A 163 20.21 -24.20 5.73
N GLU A 164 21.47 -24.12 6.16
CA GLU A 164 22.42 -23.11 5.64
C GLU A 164 22.74 -23.33 4.15
N GLU A 165 22.68 -24.57 3.66
CA GLU A 165 22.96 -24.89 2.26
C GLU A 165 21.79 -24.45 1.36
N GLU A 166 20.55 -24.71 1.79
CA GLU A 166 19.32 -24.26 1.13
C GLU A 166 19.22 -22.74 1.07
N LEU A 167 19.55 -22.04 2.16
CA LEU A 167 19.57 -20.58 2.19
C LEU A 167 20.61 -19.99 1.24
N ALA A 168 21.81 -20.59 1.18
CA ALA A 168 22.87 -20.17 0.27
C ALA A 168 22.48 -20.39 -1.19
N PHE A 169 21.87 -21.55 -1.49
CA PHE A 169 21.39 -21.87 -2.83
C PHE A 169 20.30 -20.90 -3.30
N GLU A 170 19.29 -20.61 -2.48
CA GLU A 170 18.25 -19.63 -2.84
C GLU A 170 18.79 -18.21 -3.04
N HIS A 171 19.86 -17.84 -2.33
CA HIS A 171 20.51 -16.56 -2.54
C HIS A 171 21.23 -16.53 -3.89
N GLU A 172 21.96 -17.60 -4.25
CA GLU A 172 22.67 -17.70 -5.52
C GLU A 172 21.70 -17.68 -6.71
N GLU A 173 20.60 -18.43 -6.63
CA GLU A 173 19.55 -18.46 -7.67
C GLU A 173 18.90 -17.09 -7.86
N ARG A 174 18.67 -16.34 -6.79
CA ARG A 174 18.13 -14.96 -6.88
C ARG A 174 19.10 -14.01 -7.57
N GLU A 175 20.38 -14.09 -7.26
CA GLU A 175 21.39 -13.25 -7.92
C GLU A 175 21.55 -13.62 -9.40
N LYS A 176 21.50 -14.92 -9.74
CA LYS A 176 21.50 -15.40 -11.12
C LYS A 176 20.30 -14.85 -11.92
N LEU A 177 19.09 -14.95 -11.36
CA LEU A 177 17.88 -14.39 -11.98
C LEU A 177 17.99 -12.89 -12.18
N ARG A 178 18.52 -12.17 -11.19
CA ARG A 178 18.75 -10.72 -11.28
C ARG A 178 19.70 -10.36 -12.43
N GLU A 179 20.80 -11.08 -12.58
CA GLU A 179 21.77 -10.84 -13.66
C GLU A 179 21.13 -11.08 -15.05
N ILE A 180 20.27 -12.09 -15.18
CA ILE A 180 19.51 -12.35 -16.41
C ILE A 180 18.56 -11.18 -16.71
N VAL A 181 17.80 -10.71 -15.73
CA VAL A 181 16.86 -9.58 -15.90
C VAL A 181 17.59 -8.29 -16.28
N GLU A 182 18.74 -8.01 -15.68
CA GLU A 182 19.57 -6.85 -16.03
C GLU A 182 20.06 -6.93 -17.49
N ARG A 183 20.50 -8.10 -17.97
CA ARG A 183 20.88 -8.30 -19.38
C ARG A 183 19.71 -8.10 -20.35
N ILE A 184 18.51 -8.54 -19.98
CA ILE A 184 17.29 -8.30 -20.79
C ILE A 184 17.01 -6.81 -20.89
N LYS A 185 17.12 -6.06 -19.78
CA LYS A 185 16.96 -4.59 -19.78
C LYS A 185 17.98 -3.89 -20.71
N ASP A 186 19.17 -4.44 -20.86
CA ASP A 186 20.20 -3.97 -21.80
C ASP A 186 19.96 -4.41 -23.27
N GLY A 187 18.91 -5.18 -23.55
CA GLY A 187 18.50 -5.60 -24.89
C GLY A 187 19.13 -6.91 -25.38
N ASP A 188 19.62 -7.75 -24.47
CA ASP A 188 20.19 -9.06 -24.78
C ASP A 188 19.10 -10.12 -25.02
N LYS A 189 18.89 -10.48 -26.28
CA LYS A 189 17.90 -11.50 -26.69
C LYS A 189 18.25 -12.91 -26.24
N GLU A 190 19.53 -13.22 -26.03
CA GLU A 190 19.93 -14.54 -25.53
C GLU A 190 19.54 -14.70 -24.05
N ALA A 191 19.54 -13.60 -23.29
CA ALA A 191 19.06 -13.60 -21.92
C ALA A 191 17.54 -13.83 -21.81
N GLU A 192 16.75 -13.36 -22.80
CA GLU A 192 15.32 -13.66 -22.87
C GLU A 192 15.06 -15.17 -23.03
N GLU A 193 15.78 -15.83 -23.94
CA GLU A 193 15.66 -17.29 -24.14
C GLU A 193 16.07 -18.07 -22.88
N ILE A 194 17.14 -17.65 -22.21
CA ILE A 194 17.58 -18.26 -20.93
C ILE A 194 16.49 -18.10 -19.86
N LEU A 195 15.88 -16.92 -19.74
CA LEU A 195 14.83 -16.69 -18.74
C LEU A 195 13.60 -17.58 -19.00
N GLU A 196 13.19 -17.74 -20.26
CA GLU A 196 12.08 -18.62 -20.63
C GLU A 196 12.36 -20.09 -20.28
N GLU A 197 13.60 -20.57 -20.49
CA GLU A 197 14.00 -21.92 -20.11
C GLU A 197 13.98 -22.11 -18.58
N GLU A 198 14.52 -21.16 -17.83
CA GLU A 198 14.55 -21.21 -16.36
C GLU A 198 13.13 -21.13 -15.76
N GLU A 199 12.25 -20.28 -16.29
CA GLU A 199 10.85 -20.17 -15.85
C GLU A 199 10.12 -21.51 -16.03
N LYS A 200 10.31 -22.17 -17.17
CA LYS A 200 9.71 -23.47 -17.45
C LYS A 200 10.21 -24.55 -16.51
N GLU A 201 11.52 -24.60 -16.24
CA GLU A 201 12.08 -25.57 -15.29
C GLU A 201 11.55 -25.32 -13.87
N LEU A 202 11.44 -24.06 -13.45
CA LEU A 202 10.91 -23.68 -12.14
C LEU A 202 9.45 -24.09 -11.98
N ASP A 203 8.62 -23.86 -13.02
CA ASP A 203 7.22 -24.28 -13.05
C ASP A 203 7.07 -25.80 -12.97
N GLU A 204 7.89 -26.56 -13.71
CA GLU A 204 7.88 -28.02 -13.65
C GLU A 204 8.25 -28.54 -12.24
N GLN A 205 9.28 -27.95 -11.62
CA GLN A 205 9.70 -28.28 -10.26
C GLN A 205 8.62 -27.95 -9.23
N LEU A 206 8.00 -26.76 -9.34
CA LEU A 206 6.92 -26.32 -8.45
C LEU A 206 5.72 -27.27 -8.54
N MET A 207 5.32 -27.64 -9.76
CA MET A 207 4.22 -28.59 -9.99
C MET A 207 4.52 -29.99 -9.48
N GLN A 208 5.78 -30.41 -9.48
CA GLN A 208 6.17 -31.67 -8.87
C GLN A 208 6.09 -31.62 -7.34
N ARG A 209 6.64 -30.57 -6.72
CA ARG A 209 6.62 -30.39 -5.26
C ARG A 209 5.20 -30.25 -4.73
N LEU A 210 4.32 -29.54 -5.42
CA LEU A 210 2.90 -29.38 -5.04
C LEU A 210 2.11 -30.69 -4.95
N LYS A 211 2.60 -31.79 -5.55
CA LYS A 211 1.98 -33.12 -5.43
C LYS A 211 2.29 -33.80 -4.09
N GLU A 212 3.42 -33.46 -3.48
CA GLU A 212 3.98 -34.16 -2.32
C GLU A 212 4.01 -33.27 -1.06
N GLU A 213 4.17 -31.95 -1.23
CA GLU A 213 4.32 -30.96 -0.17
C GLU A 213 3.12 -30.00 -0.11
N ASP A 214 2.91 -29.38 1.06
CA ASP A 214 1.88 -28.34 1.25
C ASP A 214 2.31 -27.01 0.61
N PHE A 215 1.36 -26.28 0.04
CA PHE A 215 1.60 -25.01 -0.67
C PHE A 215 2.38 -24.00 0.18
N LEU A 216 2.03 -23.86 1.46
CA LEU A 216 2.69 -22.93 2.38
C LEU A 216 4.08 -23.41 2.84
N SER A 217 4.46 -24.65 2.55
CA SER A 217 5.81 -25.17 2.78
C SER A 217 6.73 -24.92 1.57
N ILE A 218 6.15 -24.86 0.37
CA ILE A 218 6.88 -24.61 -0.87
C ILE A 218 7.07 -23.10 -1.08
N MET A 219 6.00 -22.31 -0.88
CA MET A 219 6.04 -20.88 -1.15
C MET A 219 6.70 -20.11 -0.01
N SER A 220 7.81 -19.45 -0.31
CA SER A 220 8.51 -18.57 0.65
C SER A 220 7.77 -17.23 0.80
N GLY A 221 7.35 -16.63 -0.31
CA GLY A 221 6.63 -15.36 -0.34
C GLY A 221 5.84 -15.21 -1.63
N TYR A 222 4.77 -14.41 -1.59
CA TYR A 222 4.03 -14.00 -2.78
C TYR A 222 3.44 -12.60 -2.60
N PHE A 223 3.29 -11.92 -3.72
CA PHE A 223 2.67 -10.61 -3.82
C PHE A 223 1.79 -10.58 -5.06
N ILE A 224 0.50 -10.86 -4.89
CA ILE A 224 -0.40 -11.12 -6.03
C ILE A 224 -1.58 -10.16 -5.99
N PRO A 225 -1.86 -9.42 -7.08
CA PRO A 225 -3.03 -8.54 -7.14
C PRO A 225 -4.33 -9.34 -7.06
N LEU A 226 -5.27 -8.83 -6.29
CA LEU A 226 -6.62 -9.39 -6.17
C LEU A 226 -7.48 -8.84 -7.31
N SER A 227 -8.12 -9.73 -8.06
CA SER A 227 -8.71 -9.48 -9.39
C SER A 227 -9.87 -8.48 -9.46
N PHE A 228 -10.26 -7.84 -8.37
CA PHE A 228 -11.37 -6.88 -8.32
C PHE A 228 -10.94 -5.43 -8.07
N ASP A 229 -9.83 -5.21 -7.35
CA ASP A 229 -9.37 -3.88 -6.93
C ASP A 229 -7.87 -3.74 -7.23
N GLU A 230 -7.51 -2.77 -8.09
CA GLU A 230 -6.14 -2.57 -8.60
C GLU A 230 -5.08 -2.32 -7.50
N SER A 231 -5.50 -1.96 -6.29
CA SER A 231 -4.62 -1.70 -5.15
C SER A 231 -4.71 -2.77 -4.05
N MET A 232 -5.46 -3.85 -4.24
CA MET A 232 -5.59 -4.94 -3.26
C MET A 232 -4.67 -6.09 -3.63
N TYR A 233 -3.87 -6.56 -2.66
CA TYR A 233 -2.90 -7.63 -2.87
C TYR A 233 -3.03 -8.70 -1.80
N ALA A 234 -2.92 -9.96 -2.22
CA ALA A 234 -2.63 -11.05 -1.31
C ALA A 234 -1.12 -11.07 -1.07
N VAL A 235 -0.73 -11.05 0.20
CA VAL A 235 0.67 -10.93 0.64
C VAL A 235 1.03 -12.11 1.52
N LEU A 236 2.15 -12.77 1.19
CA LEU A 236 2.88 -13.69 2.06
C LEU A 236 4.33 -13.21 2.15
N GLY A 237 4.82 -12.99 3.37
CA GLY A 237 6.22 -12.61 3.58
C GLY A 237 6.72 -12.88 4.99
N ASP A 238 8.04 -12.90 5.15
CA ASP A 238 8.72 -13.11 6.41
C ASP A 238 8.74 -11.82 7.26
N ILE A 239 8.41 -11.94 8.54
CA ILE A 239 8.39 -10.81 9.47
C ILE A 239 9.80 -10.54 9.95
N ILE A 240 10.40 -9.44 9.48
CA ILE A 240 11.75 -9.01 9.86
C ILE A 240 11.71 -8.13 11.12
N GLU A 241 10.68 -7.30 11.24
CA GLU A 241 10.54 -6.36 12.36
C GLU A 241 9.07 -6.20 12.73
N ILE A 242 8.80 -6.06 14.03
CA ILE A 242 7.47 -5.81 14.57
C ILE A 242 7.53 -4.53 15.41
N LYS A 243 6.72 -3.54 15.04
CA LYS A 243 6.47 -2.34 15.86
C LYS A 243 5.02 -2.35 16.33
N GLU A 244 4.77 -1.89 17.54
CA GLU A 244 3.41 -1.65 18.04
C GLU A 244 3.08 -0.16 17.99
N ARG A 245 1.90 0.18 17.49
CA ARG A 245 1.32 1.53 17.57
C ARG A 245 0.02 1.47 18.35
N LYS A 246 -0.29 2.51 19.09
CA LYS A 246 -1.55 2.63 19.84
C LYS A 246 -2.35 3.81 19.30
N ASN A 247 -3.60 3.58 18.93
CA ASN A 247 -4.52 4.63 18.55
C ASN A 247 -4.90 5.42 19.81
N GLU A 248 -4.57 6.71 19.86
CA GLU A 248 -4.79 7.58 21.01
C GLU A 248 -6.28 7.88 21.26
N GLN A 249 -7.14 7.74 20.23
CA GLN A 249 -8.58 7.99 20.35
C GLN A 249 -9.34 6.77 20.87
N THR A 250 -9.04 5.58 20.35
CA THR A 250 -9.76 4.33 20.68
C THR A 250 -9.02 3.44 21.68
N ASN A 251 -7.74 3.72 21.96
CA ASN A 251 -6.81 2.88 22.71
C ASN A 251 -6.53 1.51 22.10
N GLU A 252 -6.95 1.26 20.85
CA GLU A 252 -6.67 0.01 20.15
C GLU A 252 -5.19 -0.08 19.75
N LEU A 253 -4.65 -1.31 19.80
CA LEU A 253 -3.28 -1.62 19.42
C LEU A 253 -3.23 -2.10 17.97
N MET A 254 -2.21 -1.66 17.26
CA MET A 254 -1.91 -2.03 15.88
C MET A 254 -0.49 -2.58 15.83
N TYR A 255 -0.29 -3.59 15.00
CA TYR A 255 1.04 -4.02 14.61
C TYR A 255 1.43 -3.35 13.30
N VAL A 256 2.69 -2.95 13.20
CA VAL A 256 3.34 -2.57 11.96
C VAL A 256 4.46 -3.57 11.73
N PHE A 257 4.28 -4.39 10.71
CA PHE A 257 5.24 -5.39 10.28
C PHE A 257 6.11 -4.79 9.19
N LYS A 258 7.42 -5.04 9.27
CA LYS A 258 8.30 -4.97 8.12
C LYS A 258 8.44 -6.38 7.57
N LEU A 259 7.91 -6.58 6.36
CA LEU A 259 7.92 -7.87 5.69
C LEU A 259 9.02 -7.92 4.63
N ASP A 260 9.68 -9.08 4.54
CA ASP A 260 10.45 -9.48 3.37
C ASP A 260 9.55 -10.34 2.48
N ILE A 261 9.33 -9.90 1.25
CA ILE A 261 8.56 -10.65 0.26
C ILE A 261 9.48 -10.88 -0.93
N ASN A 262 10.21 -12.01 -0.91
CA ASN A 262 11.18 -12.36 -1.95
C ASN A 262 12.16 -11.21 -2.27
N SER A 263 12.79 -10.64 -1.24
CA SER A 263 13.72 -9.49 -1.30
C SER A 263 13.06 -8.12 -1.49
N MET A 264 11.73 -8.05 -1.64
CA MET A 264 10.99 -6.79 -1.59
C MET A 264 10.60 -6.46 -0.15
N LEU A 265 11.07 -5.31 0.34
CA LEU A 265 10.72 -4.81 1.68
C LEU A 265 9.44 -3.98 1.64
N VAL A 266 8.41 -4.42 2.37
CA VAL A 266 7.13 -3.71 2.48
C VAL A 266 6.71 -3.57 3.94
N GLU A 267 6.24 -2.39 4.34
CA GLU A 267 5.57 -2.23 5.63
C GLU A 267 4.09 -2.56 5.51
N VAL A 268 3.57 -3.31 6.48
CA VAL A 268 2.15 -3.65 6.58
C VAL A 268 1.63 -3.28 7.97
N ILE A 269 0.52 -2.56 8.03
CA ILE A 269 -0.19 -2.25 9.28
C ILE A 269 -1.45 -3.10 9.42
N ILE A 270 -1.67 -3.68 10.60
CA ILE A 270 -2.86 -4.46 10.93
C ILE A 270 -3.33 -4.15 12.35
N ASN A 271 -4.65 -4.21 12.57
CA ASN A 271 -5.21 -4.13 13.91
C ASN A 271 -4.95 -5.43 14.66
N LYS A 272 -4.48 -5.34 15.91
CA LYS A 272 -4.24 -6.52 16.76
C LYS A 272 -5.50 -7.36 16.99
N LYS A 273 -6.69 -6.76 16.87
CA LYS A 273 -7.99 -7.47 16.98
C LYS A 273 -8.33 -8.32 15.76
N THR A 274 -7.85 -7.97 14.56
CA THR A 274 -8.14 -8.70 13.31
C THR A 274 -7.06 -9.72 12.96
N LEU A 275 -5.86 -9.59 13.55
CA LEU A 275 -4.79 -10.55 13.37
C LEU A 275 -5.09 -11.89 14.06
N ILE A 276 -4.94 -12.98 13.31
CA ILE A 276 -5.02 -14.34 13.80
C ILE A 276 -3.60 -14.86 14.10
N GLY A 277 -3.39 -15.36 15.32
CA GLY A 277 -2.10 -15.85 15.78
C GLY A 277 -1.25 -14.79 16.48
N MET A 278 -0.08 -15.20 16.99
CA MET A 278 0.83 -14.32 17.72
C MET A 278 2.08 -14.06 16.87
N PRO A 279 2.36 -12.81 16.48
CA PRO A 279 3.48 -12.50 15.60
C PRO A 279 4.81 -12.57 16.36
N PHE A 280 5.82 -13.16 15.73
CA PHE A 280 7.21 -13.13 16.15
C PHE A 280 8.11 -12.87 14.94
N VAL A 281 9.25 -12.23 15.17
CA VAL A 281 10.26 -12.06 14.11
C VAL A 281 10.72 -13.43 13.63
N GLY A 282 10.83 -13.59 12.31
CA GLY A 282 11.11 -14.86 11.64
C GLY A 282 9.88 -15.71 11.34
N MET A 283 8.70 -15.41 11.91
CA MET A 283 7.45 -16.00 11.43
C MET A 283 6.99 -15.33 10.14
N ARG A 284 6.02 -15.94 9.46
CA ARG A 284 5.46 -15.40 8.22
C ARG A 284 4.09 -14.79 8.44
N PHE A 285 3.80 -13.74 7.69
CA PHE A 285 2.49 -13.10 7.64
C PHE A 285 1.80 -13.47 6.33
N VAL A 286 0.55 -13.93 6.40
CA VAL A 286 -0.36 -14.08 5.25
C VAL A 286 -1.55 -13.16 5.43
N GLY A 287 -1.87 -12.34 4.45
CA GLY A 287 -3.05 -11.48 4.55
C GLY A 287 -3.42 -10.73 3.28
N SER A 288 -4.59 -10.12 3.30
CA SER A 288 -5.12 -9.28 2.23
C SER A 288 -4.83 -7.81 2.57
N CYS A 289 -4.02 -7.16 1.74
CA CYS A 289 -3.51 -5.81 1.97
C CYS A 289 -4.00 -4.83 0.92
N TRP A 290 -4.57 -3.72 1.36
CA TRP A 290 -4.81 -2.55 0.53
C TRP A 290 -3.55 -1.68 0.48
N LEU A 291 -2.94 -1.53 -0.69
CA LEU A 291 -1.76 -0.71 -0.87
C LEU A 291 -2.12 0.75 -1.02
N GLN A 292 -1.44 1.56 -0.22
CA GLN A 292 -1.48 3.00 -0.34
C GLN A 292 -0.09 3.59 -0.18
N GLY A 293 0.14 4.75 -0.78
CA GLY A 293 1.46 5.36 -0.75
C GLY A 293 1.50 6.84 -1.09
N GLN A 294 2.71 7.37 -1.04
CA GLN A 294 3.01 8.77 -1.34
C GLN A 294 3.97 8.85 -2.52
N VAL A 295 3.73 9.83 -3.38
CA VAL A 295 4.67 10.23 -4.44
C VAL A 295 5.57 11.33 -3.88
N ILE A 296 6.88 11.16 -4.01
CA ILE A 296 7.89 12.12 -3.58
C ILE A 296 8.29 12.96 -4.80
N MET A 297 8.23 14.28 -4.65
CA MET A 297 8.56 15.22 -5.74
C MET A 297 9.58 16.27 -5.31
N GLU A 298 10.43 16.67 -6.26
CA GLU A 298 11.45 17.72 -6.12
C GLU A 298 11.25 18.86 -7.13
#